data_AF-A0A2I0DB04-F1
#
_entry.id   AF-A0A2I0DB04-F1
#
_cell.length_a   1.000
_cell.length_b   1.000
_cell.length_c   1.000
_cell.angle_alpha   90.00
_cell.angle_beta   90.00
_cell.angle_gamma   90.00
#
_symmetry.space_group_name_H-M   'P 1'
#
loop_
_entity.id
_entity.type
_entity.pdbx_description
1 polymer ?
#
loop_
_entity_poly.entity_id
_entity_poly.type
_entity_poly.pdbx_seq_one_letter_code
_entity_poly.pdbx_strand_id
1 'polypeptide(L)'
;MKVFYIIFFLILNVLIFEKLTKKINIATKLKSGFVILLLLIVTLHFLNPLDFAIANKVFIILFGFSSSLFIFHFGSRIAIAFSTSINNGNEDKLLYKWYNFLIFYLVYIMISVFQIASIIENWS
;
A
#
# COMPACT_ATOMS: atom_id res chain seq x y z
N MET A 1 -12.37 1.52 -17.46
CA MET A 1 -11.04 1.11 -16.94
C MET A 1 -10.72 1.62 -15.53
N LYS A 2 -11.43 2.63 -14.97
CA LYS A 2 -11.32 3.08 -13.55
C LYS A 2 -11.21 1.94 -12.54
N VAL A 3 -12.14 0.98 -12.64
CA VAL A 3 -12.24 -0.18 -11.75
C VAL A 3 -10.97 -1.06 -11.81
N PHE A 4 -10.34 -1.20 -12.98
CA PHE A 4 -9.09 -1.97 -13.10
C PHE A 4 -7.95 -1.33 -12.33
N TYR A 5 -7.78 -0.01 -12.38
CA TYR A 5 -6.76 0.69 -11.59
C TYR A 5 -7.08 0.67 -10.09
N ILE A 6 -8.35 0.79 -9.71
CA ILE A 6 -8.76 0.64 -8.31
C ILE A 6 -8.40 -0.76 -7.80
N ILE A 7 -8.78 -1.80 -8.53
CA ILE A 7 -8.45 -3.19 -8.19
C ILE A 7 -6.93 -3.39 -8.14
N PHE A 8 -6.19 -2.83 -9.11
CA PHE A 8 -4.73 -2.87 -9.15
C PHE A 8 -4.11 -2.31 -7.86
N PHE A 9 -4.46 -1.09 -7.47
CA PHE A 9 -3.88 -0.47 -6.27
C PHE A 9 -4.34 -1.15 -4.98
N LEU A 10 -5.59 -1.62 -4.91
CA LEU A 10 -6.06 -2.40 -3.76
C LEU A 10 -5.28 -3.71 -3.61
N ILE A 11 -5.10 -4.47 -4.70
CA ILE A 11 -4.31 -5.72 -4.66
C ILE A 11 -2.85 -5.43 -4.30
N LEU A 12 -2.25 -4.40 -4.91
CA LEU A 12 -0.88 -3.99 -4.61
C LEU A 12 -0.71 -3.65 -3.13
N ASN A 13 -1.61 -2.84 -2.58
CA ASN A 13 -1.60 -2.48 -1.17
C ASN A 13 -1.77 -3.72 -0.29
N VAL A 14 -2.71 -4.63 -0.60
CA VAL A 14 -2.92 -5.87 0.16
C VAL A 14 -1.66 -6.71 0.20
N LEU A 15 -0.97 -6.88 -0.94
CA LEU A 15 0.29 -7.63 -1.01
C LEU A 15 1.41 -6.97 -0.18
N ILE A 16 1.52 -5.64 -0.23
CA ILE A 16 2.48 -4.89 0.59
C ILE A 16 2.16 -5.05 2.07
N PHE A 17 0.89 -4.89 2.44
CA PHE A 17 0.41 -5.05 3.81
C PHE A 17 0.68 -6.45 4.33
N GLU A 18 0.38 -7.48 3.54
CA GLU A 18 0.65 -8.86 3.89
C GLU A 18 2.15 -9.07 4.17
N LYS A 19 3.02 -8.59 3.26
CA LYS A 19 4.47 -8.73 3.38
C LYS A 19 5.03 -8.04 4.63
N LEU A 20 4.54 -6.83 4.92
CA LEU A 20 5.05 -6.01 6.03
C LEU A 20 4.51 -6.45 7.38
N THR A 21 3.23 -6.79 7.45
CA THR A 21 2.56 -7.07 8.72
C THR A 21 2.57 -8.54 9.10
N LYS A 22 2.60 -9.44 8.10
CA LYS A 22 2.38 -10.89 8.26
C LYS A 22 1.10 -11.24 9.03
N LYS A 23 0.14 -10.31 9.14
CA LYS A 23 -1.13 -10.50 9.86
C LYS A 23 -2.16 -11.27 9.05
N ILE A 24 -2.01 -11.25 7.73
CA ILE A 24 -2.82 -12.00 6.78
C ILE A 24 -1.90 -13.01 6.11
N ASN A 25 -2.40 -14.21 5.85
CA ASN A 25 -1.67 -15.24 5.11
C ASN A 25 -2.44 -15.58 3.84
N ILE A 26 -1.98 -15.03 2.72
CA ILE A 26 -2.53 -15.29 1.39
C ILE A 26 -1.84 -16.55 0.86
N ALA A 27 -2.60 -17.50 0.32
CA ALA A 27 -2.02 -18.71 -0.25
C ALA A 27 -1.03 -18.39 -1.38
N THR A 28 0.12 -19.07 -1.43
CA THR A 28 1.19 -18.80 -2.41
C THR A 28 0.69 -18.79 -3.86
N LYS A 29 -0.20 -19.72 -4.23
CA LYS A 29 -0.82 -19.77 -5.57
C LYS A 29 -1.59 -18.49 -5.89
N LEU A 30 -2.35 -17.98 -4.93
CA LEU A 30 -3.13 -16.76 -5.11
C LEU A 30 -2.22 -15.53 -5.18
N LYS A 31 -1.14 -15.47 -4.39
CA LYS A 31 -0.13 -14.41 -4.50
C LYS A 31 0.50 -14.37 -5.90
N SER A 32 0.93 -15.51 -6.41
CA SER A 32 1.50 -15.59 -7.76
C SER A 32 0.50 -15.12 -8.81
N GLY A 33 -0.77 -15.51 -8.68
CA GLY A 33 -1.86 -15.01 -9.55
C GLY A 33 -2.02 -13.49 -9.48
N PHE A 34 -2.03 -12.90 -8.27
CA PHE A 34 -2.08 -11.45 -8.11
C PHE A 34 -0.87 -10.74 -8.72
N VAL A 35 0.35 -11.26 -8.54
CA VAL A 35 1.56 -10.66 -9.14
C VAL A 35 1.47 -10.68 -10.67
N ILE A 36 1.05 -11.81 -11.26
CA ILE A 36 0.86 -11.91 -12.71
C ILE A 36 -0.20 -10.91 -13.20
N LEU A 37 -1.32 -10.79 -12.49
CA LEU A 37 -2.38 -9.83 -12.81
C LEU A 37 -1.86 -8.39 -12.75
N LEU A 38 -1.10 -8.03 -11.71
CA LEU A 38 -0.50 -6.69 -11.59
C LEU A 38 0.45 -6.40 -12.75
N LEU A 39 1.33 -7.35 -13.11
CA LEU A 39 2.25 -7.20 -14.24
C LEU A 39 1.53 -7.01 -15.57
N LEU A 40 0.44 -7.75 -15.79
CA LEU A 40 -0.40 -7.59 -16.97
C LEU A 40 -1.01 -6.19 -17.03
N ILE A 41 -1.57 -5.69 -15.92
CA ILE A 41 -2.15 -4.35 -15.85
C ILE A 41 -1.10 -3.27 -16.09
N VAL A 42 0.11 -3.41 -15.53
CA VAL A 42 1.24 -2.49 -15.77
C VAL A 42 1.62 -2.48 -17.25
N THR A 43 1.70 -3.64 -17.88
CA THR A 43 2.03 -3.76 -19.30
C THR A 43 0.96 -3.09 -20.17
N LEU A 44 -0.32 -3.31 -19.87
CA LEU A 44 -1.45 -2.67 -20.56
C LEU A 44 -1.49 -1.15 -20.34
N HIS A 45 -1.09 -0.67 -19.16
CA HIS A 45 -1.00 0.76 -18.88
C HIS A 45 0.00 1.46 -19.81
N PHE A 46 1.20 0.90 -19.98
CA PHE A 46 2.25 1.51 -20.79
C PHE A 46 2.07 1.29 -22.30
N LEU A 47 1.51 0.15 -22.72
CA LEU A 47 1.16 -0.06 -24.13
C LEU A 47 -0.02 0.82 -24.56
N ASN A 48 -0.93 1.12 -23.62
CA ASN A 48 -2.14 1.91 -23.82
C ASN A 48 -2.89 1.59 -25.14
N PRO A 49 -3.17 0.31 -25.45
CA PRO A 49 -3.70 -0.09 -26.77
C PRO A 49 -5.11 0.44 -27.06
N LEU A 50 -5.80 0.96 -26.05
CA LEU A 50 -7.17 1.43 -26.13
C LEU A 50 -7.31 2.92 -25.78
N ASP A 51 -6.20 3.64 -25.55
CA ASP A 51 -6.19 5.06 -25.20
C ASP A 51 -7.03 5.44 -23.95
N PHE A 52 -7.18 4.50 -23.02
CA PHE A 52 -7.97 4.66 -21.78
C PHE A 52 -7.10 4.57 -20.52
N ALA A 53 -5.78 4.75 -20.63
CA ALA A 53 -4.89 4.80 -19.48
C ALA A 53 -4.98 6.16 -18.75
N ILE A 54 -4.89 6.13 -17.41
CA ILE A 54 -4.65 7.38 -16.66
C ILE A 54 -3.30 7.96 -17.05
N ALA A 55 -3.13 9.27 -16.90
CA ALA A 55 -1.85 9.91 -17.16
C ALA A 55 -0.73 9.28 -16.31
N ASN A 56 0.44 9.04 -16.93
CA ASN A 56 1.61 8.44 -16.27
C ASN A 56 1.98 9.17 -14.97
N LYS A 57 1.84 10.50 -14.94
CA LYS A 57 2.07 11.32 -13.74
C LYS A 57 1.18 10.88 -12.58
N VAL A 58 -0.11 10.66 -12.82
CA VAL A 58 -1.08 10.20 -11.81
C VAL A 58 -0.72 8.79 -11.37
N PHE A 59 -0.43 7.89 -12.33
CA PHE A 59 -0.02 6.52 -12.00
C PHE A 59 1.21 6.46 -11.09
N ILE A 60 2.25 7.25 -11.39
CA ILE A 60 3.48 7.32 -10.58
C ILE A 60 3.18 7.88 -9.17
N ILE A 61 2.35 8.91 -9.05
CA ILE A 61 1.94 9.45 -7.74
C ILE A 61 1.24 8.36 -6.92
N LEU A 62 0.26 7.68 -7.51
CA LEU A 62 -0.47 6.60 -6.84
C LEU A 62 0.46 5.46 -6.40
N PHE A 63 1.42 5.08 -7.26
CA PHE A 63 2.43 4.08 -6.92
C PHE A 63 3.36 4.54 -5.77
N GLY A 64 3.71 5.82 -5.76
CA GLY A 64 4.44 6.46 -4.66
C GLY A 64 3.69 6.36 -3.33
N PHE A 65 2.37 6.56 -3.34
CA PHE A 65 1.54 6.34 -2.16
C PHE A 65 1.55 4.89 -1.68
N SER A 66 1.46 3.90 -2.57
CA SER A 66 1.63 2.49 -2.17
C SER A 66 3.02 2.22 -1.56
N SER A 67 4.06 2.85 -2.10
CA SER A 67 5.43 2.73 -1.58
C SER A 67 5.62 3.40 -0.22
N SER A 68 4.84 4.45 0.09
CA SER A 68 4.86 5.09 1.41
C SER A 68 4.50 4.15 2.56
N LEU A 69 3.76 3.06 2.29
CA LEU A 69 3.47 2.01 3.29
C LEU A 69 4.75 1.41 3.89
N PHE A 70 5.81 1.24 3.09
CA PHE A 70 7.11 0.79 3.59
C PHE A 70 7.73 1.81 4.54
N ILE A 71 7.67 3.09 4.17
CA ILE A 71 8.21 4.20 4.97
C ILE A 71 7.50 4.26 6.33
N PHE A 72 6.16 4.24 6.34
CA PHE A 72 5.41 4.25 7.59
C PHE A 72 5.70 3.00 8.45
N HIS A 73 5.74 1.82 7.83
CA HIS A 73 6.05 0.59 8.54
C HIS A 73 7.40 0.64 9.23
N PHE A 74 8.48 0.89 8.49
CA PHE A 74 9.82 0.95 9.08
C PHE A 74 10.00 2.16 9.99
N GLY A 75 9.42 3.31 9.63
CA GLY A 75 9.42 4.52 10.44
C GLY A 75 8.87 4.30 11.84
N SER A 76 7.78 3.55 12.00
CA SER A 76 7.31 3.21 13.35
C SER A 76 8.21 2.26 14.12
N ARG A 77 8.82 1.29 13.44
CA ARG A 77 9.76 0.39 14.12
C ARG A 77 10.94 1.17 14.66
N ILE A 78 11.42 2.15 13.91
CA ILE A 78 12.47 3.09 14.34
C ILE A 78 11.96 3.96 15.50
N ALA A 79 10.78 4.57 15.39
CA ALA A 79 10.22 5.43 16.44
C ALA A 79 10.02 4.67 17.76
N ILE A 80 9.51 3.44 17.67
CA ILE A 80 9.35 2.53 18.81
C ILE A 80 10.71 2.19 19.41
N ALA A 81 11.69 1.77 18.60
CA ALA A 81 13.02 1.42 19.08
C ALA A 81 13.70 2.61 19.79
N PHE A 82 13.54 3.82 19.24
CA PHE A 82 14.02 5.05 19.85
C PHE A 82 13.33 5.34 21.17
N SER A 83 12.00 5.24 21.23
CA SER A 83 11.23 5.43 22.47
C SER A 83 11.62 4.42 23.54
N THR A 84 11.81 3.14 23.19
CA THR A 84 12.25 2.09 24.12
C THR A 84 13.68 2.36 24.61
N SER A 85 14.57 2.85 23.74
CA SER A 85 15.93 3.22 24.12
C SER A 85 15.97 4.38 25.13
N ILE A 86 15.09 5.36 24.98
CA ILE A 86 14.98 6.49 25.93
C ILE A 86 14.38 6.02 27.26
N ASN A 87 13.47 5.05 27.23
CA ASN A 87 12.81 4.53 28.44
C ASN A 87 13.60 3.39 29.12
N ASN A 88 14.93 3.41 29.05
CA ASN A 88 15.82 2.41 29.67
C ASN A 88 15.47 0.95 29.32
N GLY A 89 14.96 0.69 28.11
CA GLY A 89 14.58 -0.64 27.66
C GLY A 89 13.19 -1.11 28.10
N ASN A 90 12.45 -0.30 28.87
CA ASN A 90 11.06 -0.62 29.23
C ASN A 90 10.13 -0.29 28.06
N GLU A 91 9.55 -1.32 27.45
CA GLU A 91 8.57 -1.15 26.38
C GLU A 91 7.22 -0.65 26.92
N ASP A 92 6.80 0.52 26.43
CA ASP A 92 5.42 0.96 26.62
C ASP A 92 4.48 0.18 25.70
N LYS A 93 3.76 -0.78 26.28
CA LYS A 93 2.79 -1.63 25.59
C LYS A 93 1.64 -0.84 24.96
N LEU A 94 1.25 0.29 25.53
CA LEU A 94 0.18 1.14 25.00
C LEU A 94 0.66 1.85 23.73
N LEU A 95 1.87 2.43 23.79
CA LEU A 95 2.51 3.08 22.65
C LEU A 95 2.68 2.11 21.48
N TYR A 96 3.19 0.90 21.75
CA TYR A 96 3.29 -0.18 20.75
C TYR A 96 1.94 -0.53 20.10
N LYS A 97 0.87 -0.63 20.90
CA LYS A 97 -0.48 -0.91 20.39
C LYS A 97 -0.99 0.21 19.49
N TRP A 98 -0.79 1.47 19.89
CA TRP A 98 -1.19 2.63 19.09
C TRP A 98 -0.44 2.73 17.77
N TYR A 99 0.89 2.58 17.77
CA TYR A 99 1.67 2.57 16.53
C TYR A 99 1.24 1.46 15.58
N ASN A 100 1.05 0.25 16.11
CA ASN A 100 0.54 -0.87 15.34
C ASN A 100 -0.86 -0.57 14.78
N PHE A 101 -1.76 0.00 15.57
CA PHE A 101 -3.11 0.35 15.09
C PHE A 101 -3.06 1.40 13.97
N LEU A 102 -2.33 2.49 14.20
CA LEU A 102 -2.26 3.64 13.31
C LEU A 102 -1.67 3.24 11.95
N ILE A 103 -0.62 2.43 11.94
CA ILE A 103 0.03 2.05 10.69
C ILE A 103 -0.69 0.90 9.98
N PHE A 104 -1.15 -0.09 10.73
CA PHE A 104 -1.77 -1.25 10.09
C PHE A 104 -3.18 -0.97 9.59
N TYR A 105 -3.93 -0.08 10.23
CA TYR A 105 -5.32 0.15 9.85
C TYR A 105 -5.52 1.54 9.28
N LEU A 106 -5.09 2.59 9.99
CA LEU A 106 -5.41 3.96 9.58
C LEU A 106 -4.66 4.39 8.30
N VAL A 107 -3.33 4.27 8.27
CA VAL A 107 -2.52 4.64 7.09
C VAL A 107 -2.92 3.84 5.85
N TYR A 108 -3.15 2.54 6.01
CA TYR A 108 -3.55 1.66 4.93
C TYR A 108 -4.90 2.04 4.30
N ILE A 109 -5.91 2.30 5.15
CA ILE A 109 -7.24 2.72 4.70
C ILE A 109 -7.15 4.09 4.04
N MET A 110 -6.43 5.05 4.65
CA MET A 110 -6.27 6.39 4.08
C MET A 110 -5.62 6.38 2.69
N ILE A 111 -4.55 5.61 2.50
CA ILE A 111 -3.90 5.47 1.19
C ILE A 111 -4.87 4.87 0.17
N SER A 112 -5.62 3.84 0.55
CA SER A 112 -6.58 3.19 -0.34
C SER A 112 -7.71 4.16 -0.75
N VAL A 113 -8.26 4.92 0.21
CA VAL A 113 -9.30 5.93 -0.05
C VAL A 113 -8.76 7.05 -0.95
N PHE A 114 -7.57 7.58 -0.65
CA PHE A 114 -6.92 8.61 -1.47
C PHE A 114 -6.70 8.14 -2.91
N GLN A 115 -6.22 6.91 -3.09
CA GLN A 115 -5.98 6.36 -4.43
C GLN A 115 -7.29 6.18 -5.20
N ILE A 116 -8.35 5.67 -4.55
CA ILE A 116 -9.68 5.54 -5.18
C ILE A 116 -10.20 6.91 -5.62
N ALA A 117 -10.19 7.91 -4.72
CA ALA A 117 -10.67 9.26 -5.01
C ALA A 117 -9.89 9.88 -6.18
N SER A 118 -8.56 9.79 -6.16
CA SER A 118 -7.68 10.31 -7.21
C SER A 118 -7.95 9.67 -8.57
N ILE A 119 -8.20 8.35 -8.61
CA ILE A 119 -8.53 7.64 -9.85
C ILE A 119 -9.91 8.08 -10.39
N ILE A 120 -10.88 8.32 -9.51
CA ILE A 120 -12.22 8.76 -9.91
C ILE A 120 -12.16 10.17 -10.51
N GLU A 121 -11.45 11.08 -9.84
CA GLU A 121 -11.32 12.49 -10.24
C GLU A 121 -10.52 12.67 -11.53
N ASN A 122 -9.38 11.97 -11.68
CA ASN A 122 -8.47 12.15 -12.81
C ASN A 122 -8.84 11.29 -14.02
N TRP A 123 -10.10 10.88 -14.12
CA TRP A 123 -10.58 10.06 -15.20
C TRP A 123 -11.61 10.81 -16.03
N SER A 124 -11.11 11.46 -17.08
CA SER A 124 -11.85 12.02 -18.21
C SER A 124 -12.23 10.93 -19.21
#